data_AF-A0A168I2D3-F1
#
_entry.id   AF-A0A168I2D3-F1
#
_cell.length_a   1.000
_cell.length_b   1.000
_cell.length_c   1.000
_cell.angle_alpha   90.00
_cell.angle_beta   90.00
_cell.angle_gamma   90.00
#
_symmetry.space_group_name_H-M   'P 1'
#
loop_
_entity.id
_entity.type
_entity.pdbx_description
1 polymer ?
#
loop_
_entity_poly.entity_id
_entity_poly.type
_entity_poly.pdbx_seq_one_letter_code
_entity_poly.pdbx_strand_id
1 'polypeptide(L)'
;MNLPAMTTPAPMRCLRCGRTLTSPPSIAAGFGPGCTRHFRRVAPTLPGFTDRQIADALELLELGGIVPLRGRHVWLTIGHRGTAYRTASTGQCTCVAGAHGKPCHHAAAVRLVAA
;
A
#
# COMPACT_ATOMS: atom_id res chain seq x y z
N MET A 1 28.55 -16.59 29.94
CA MET A 1 27.76 -16.48 28.70
C MET A 1 27.31 -15.04 28.57
N ASN A 2 27.77 -14.29 27.56
CA ASN A 2 27.38 -12.90 27.33
C ASN A 2 26.19 -12.90 26.35
N LEU A 3 25.04 -12.33 26.73
CA LEU A 3 23.93 -12.12 25.80
C LEU A 3 24.28 -10.99 24.81
N PRO A 4 23.97 -11.11 23.52
CA PRO A 4 24.12 -10.00 22.58
C PRO A 4 23.19 -8.85 22.98
N ALA A 5 23.67 -7.62 22.84
CA ALA A 5 22.87 -6.42 23.06
C ALA A 5 21.64 -6.43 22.15
N MET A 6 20.45 -6.38 22.75
CA MET A 6 19.18 -6.22 22.02
C MET A 6 19.19 -4.88 21.29
N THR A 7 19.34 -4.93 19.97
CA THR A 7 19.20 -3.75 19.12
C THR A 7 17.72 -3.42 19.03
N THR A 8 17.31 -2.25 19.52
CA THR A 8 15.93 -1.79 19.35
C THR A 8 15.61 -1.70 17.86
N PRO A 9 14.55 -2.38 17.36
CA PRO A 9 14.18 -2.28 15.96
C PRO A 9 13.85 -0.83 15.63
N ALA A 10 14.29 -0.38 14.46
CA ALA A 10 13.97 0.96 13.99
C ALA A 10 12.45 1.18 14.00
N PRO A 11 11.97 2.36 14.41
CA PRO A 11 10.54 2.62 14.48
C PRO A 11 9.90 2.47 13.10
N MET A 12 8.84 1.68 13.02
CA MET A 12 8.03 1.54 11.81
C MET A 12 7.32 2.87 11.52
N ARG A 13 7.42 3.34 10.27
CA ARG A 13 6.84 4.62 9.84
C ARG A 13 5.73 4.38 8.84
N CYS A 14 4.70 5.23 8.90
CA CYS A 14 3.61 5.24 7.93
C CYS A 14 4.17 5.38 6.51
N LEU A 15 3.80 4.43 5.65
CA LEU A 15 4.26 4.36 4.26
C LEU A 15 3.76 5.54 3.40
N ARG A 16 2.85 6.35 3.91
CA ARG A 16 2.46 7.64 3.32
C ARG A 16 3.07 8.82 4.07
N CYS A 17 2.54 9.14 5.26
CA CYS A 17 2.85 10.39 5.96
C CYS A 17 4.11 10.36 6.85
N GLY A 18 4.81 9.24 6.97
CA GLY A 18 6.08 9.14 7.72
C GLY A 18 5.97 9.20 9.26
N ARG A 19 4.77 9.41 9.81
CA ARG A 19 4.53 9.34 11.26
C ARG A 19 4.86 7.94 11.80
N THR A 20 5.42 7.89 13.01
CA THR A 20 5.71 6.65 13.73
C THR A 20 4.43 5.85 13.97
N LEU A 21 4.50 4.54 13.75
CA LEU A 21 3.43 3.58 14.01
C LEU A 21 3.76 2.83 15.30
N THR A 22 2.79 2.77 16.21
CA THR A 22 2.97 2.16 17.54
C THR A 22 2.02 1.00 17.80
N SER A 23 0.86 0.98 17.15
CA SER A 23 -0.11 -0.11 17.31
C SER A 23 0.20 -1.27 16.36
N PRO A 24 0.07 -2.54 16.81
CA PRO A 24 0.31 -3.71 15.95
C PRO A 24 -0.49 -3.71 14.64
N PRO A 25 -1.78 -3.32 14.60
CA PRO A 25 -2.54 -3.27 13.35
C PRO A 25 -1.98 -2.24 12.36
N SER A 26 -1.57 -1.06 12.84
CA SER A 26 -0.97 -0.05 11.97
C SER A 26 0.39 -0.49 11.45
N ILE A 27 1.20 -1.13 12.30
CA ILE A 27 2.50 -1.70 11.94
C ILE A 27 2.31 -2.76 10.84
N ALA A 28 1.36 -3.67 10.99
CA ALA A 28 1.07 -4.72 10.00
C ALA A 28 0.58 -4.15 8.66
N ALA A 29 -0.34 -3.17 8.69
CA ALA A 29 -0.84 -2.53 7.48
C ALA A 29 0.17 -1.57 6.83
N GLY A 30 1.15 -1.06 7.59
CA GLY A 30 2.05 0.01 7.16
C GLY A 30 1.44 1.42 7.19
N PHE A 31 0.23 1.58 7.73
CA PHE A 31 -0.51 2.85 7.75
C PHE A 31 -1.10 3.17 9.12
N GLY A 32 -0.98 4.44 9.51
CA GLY A 32 -1.63 4.97 10.70
C GLY A 32 -3.11 5.28 10.47
N PRO A 33 -3.94 5.35 11.53
CA PRO A 33 -5.39 5.51 11.43
C PRO A 33 -5.83 6.76 10.66
N GLY A 34 -5.06 7.85 10.74
CA GLY A 34 -5.33 9.07 9.97
C GLY A 34 -5.18 8.87 8.46
N CYS A 35 -4.18 8.10 8.02
CA CYS A 35 -4.03 7.77 6.59
C CYS A 35 -5.11 6.77 6.15
N THR A 36 -5.43 5.76 6.96
CA THR A 36 -6.51 4.81 6.66
C THR A 36 -7.85 5.52 6.48
N ARG A 37 -8.21 6.46 7.38
CA ARG A 37 -9.43 7.29 7.23
C ARG A 37 -9.38 8.17 5.97
N HIS A 38 -8.21 8.73 5.66
CA HIS A 38 -8.03 9.51 4.44
C HIS A 38 -8.28 8.67 3.18
N PHE A 39 -7.74 7.45 3.11
CA PHE A 39 -7.98 6.55 1.98
C PHE A 39 -9.46 6.25 1.80
N ARG A 40 -10.16 5.85 2.88
CA ARG A 40 -11.61 5.56 2.83
C ARG A 40 -12.44 6.75 2.35
N ARG A 41 -12.02 7.99 2.68
CA ARG A 41 -12.69 9.22 2.25
C ARG A 41 -12.43 9.57 0.78
N VAL A 42 -11.20 9.38 0.30
CA VAL A 42 -10.77 9.83 -1.04
C VAL A 42 -10.98 8.76 -2.11
N ALA A 43 -10.95 7.48 -1.75
CA ALA A 43 -11.05 6.39 -2.72
C ALA A 43 -12.32 6.43 -3.59
N PRO A 44 -13.52 6.77 -3.08
CA PRO A 44 -14.72 6.89 -3.92
C PRO A 44 -14.64 7.99 -4.98
N THR A 45 -13.75 8.98 -4.82
CA THR A 45 -13.58 10.08 -5.79
C THR A 45 -12.42 9.84 -6.76
N LEU A 46 -11.79 8.66 -6.73
CA LEU A 46 -10.64 8.37 -7.57
C LEU A 46 -11.11 8.04 -9.00
N PRO A 47 -10.77 8.86 -10.01
CA PRO A 47 -11.34 8.68 -11.35
C PRO A 47 -10.76 7.47 -12.06
N GLY A 48 -11.58 6.85 -12.91
CA GLY A 48 -11.16 5.77 -13.81
C GLY A 48 -11.08 4.38 -13.18
N PHE A 49 -11.65 4.19 -11.99
CA PHE A 49 -11.79 2.88 -11.34
C PHE A 49 -13.25 2.58 -11.03
N THR A 50 -13.61 1.30 -11.08
CA THR A 50 -14.95 0.85 -10.65
C THR A 50 -15.02 0.75 -9.13
N ASP A 51 -16.24 0.77 -8.57
CA ASP A 51 -16.46 0.60 -7.12
C ASP A 51 -15.82 -0.67 -6.58
N ARG A 52 -15.86 -1.76 -7.37
CA ARG A 52 -15.21 -3.02 -6.99
C ARG A 52 -13.69 -2.87 -6.92
N GLN A 53 -13.06 -2.19 -7.89
CA GLN A 53 -11.61 -1.94 -7.86
C GLN A 53 -11.22 -1.04 -6.69
N ILE A 54 -12.07 -0.09 -6.31
CA ILE A 54 -11.87 0.75 -5.14
C ILE A 54 -11.98 -0.06 -3.84
N ALA A 55 -12.97 -0.92 -3.72
CA ALA A 55 -13.11 -1.81 -2.57
C ALA A 55 -11.89 -2.74 -2.42
N ASP A 56 -11.46 -3.38 -3.51
CA ASP A 56 -10.28 -4.26 -3.53
C ASP A 56 -8.99 -3.49 -3.20
N ALA A 57 -8.88 -2.23 -3.64
CA ALA A 57 -7.74 -1.39 -3.32
C ALA A 57 -7.68 -1.07 -1.82
N LEU A 58 -8.83 -0.74 -1.22
CA LEU A 58 -8.91 -0.47 0.23
C LEU A 58 -8.61 -1.74 1.04
N GLU A 59 -9.14 -2.89 0.63
CA GLU A 59 -8.82 -4.18 1.24
C GLU A 59 -7.31 -4.47 1.19
N LEU A 60 -6.68 -4.26 0.03
CA LEU A 60 -5.23 -4.42 -0.13
C LEU A 60 -4.44 -3.54 0.84
N LEU A 61 -4.83 -2.28 1.02
CA LEU A 61 -4.18 -1.37 1.97
C LEU A 61 -4.42 -1.77 3.43
N GLU A 62 -5.60 -2.30 3.76
CA GLU A 62 -5.95 -2.76 5.11
C GLU A 62 -5.16 -4.01 5.51
N LEU A 63 -4.92 -4.91 4.56
CA LEU A 63 -4.14 -6.13 4.76
C LEU A 63 -2.62 -5.93 4.67
N GLY A 64 -2.14 -4.69 4.46
CA GLY A 64 -0.71 -4.41 4.30
C GLY A 64 -0.10 -4.98 3.01
N GLY A 65 -0.92 -5.24 1.99
CA GLY A 65 -0.53 -5.83 0.71
C GLY A 65 0.25 -4.88 -0.21
N ILE A 66 0.93 -3.87 0.34
CA ILE A 66 1.68 -2.87 -0.40
C ILE A 66 2.98 -2.51 0.33
N VAL A 67 4.11 -2.49 -0.38
CA VAL A 67 5.39 -2.01 0.13
C VAL A 67 6.12 -1.18 -0.92
N PRO A 68 6.79 -0.07 -0.54
CA PRO A 68 7.52 0.74 -1.50
C PRO A 68 8.80 0.03 -1.95
N LEU A 69 9.10 0.14 -3.23
CA LEU A 69 10.42 -0.08 -3.79
C LEU A 69 11.07 1.28 -4.06
N ARG A 70 12.40 1.36 -3.99
CA ARG A 70 13.24 2.45 -4.54
C ARG A 70 12.58 3.85 -4.50
N GLY A 71 12.64 4.52 -3.35
CA GLY A 71 12.23 5.94 -3.25
C GLY A 71 10.73 6.21 -3.44
N ARG A 72 9.85 5.21 -3.29
CA ARG A 72 8.38 5.32 -3.40
C ARG A 72 7.85 5.65 -4.81
N HIS A 73 8.69 5.55 -5.84
CA HIS A 73 8.23 5.72 -7.23
C HIS A 73 7.55 4.45 -7.77
N VAL A 74 7.98 3.28 -7.28
CA VAL A 74 7.45 1.96 -7.61
C VAL A 74 7.10 1.24 -6.33
N TRP A 75 6.05 0.44 -6.35
CA TRP A 75 5.54 -0.31 -5.21
C TRP A 75 5.43 -1.78 -5.59
N LEU A 76 5.63 -2.69 -4.64
CA LEU A 76 5.11 -4.04 -4.75
C LEU A 76 3.71 -4.05 -4.15
N THR A 77 2.77 -4.60 -4.91
CA THR A 77 1.38 -4.82 -4.50
C THR A 77 1.05 -6.30 -4.63
N ILE A 78 0.32 -6.84 -3.66
CA ILE A 78 -0.04 -8.27 -3.63
C ILE A 78 -1.46 -8.45 -4.19
N GLY A 79 -1.61 -9.37 -5.15
CA GLY A 79 -2.92 -9.78 -5.64
C GLY A 79 -3.54 -10.91 -4.79
N HIS A 80 -4.81 -11.22 -5.03
CA HIS A 80 -5.58 -12.20 -4.24
C HIS A 80 -4.95 -13.59 -4.06
N ARG A 81 -4.08 -14.03 -4.99
CA ARG A 81 -3.38 -15.35 -4.91
C ARG A 81 -1.96 -15.25 -4.33
N GLY A 82 -1.62 -14.13 -3.69
CA GLY A 82 -0.29 -13.90 -3.13
C GLY A 82 0.77 -13.46 -4.18
N THR A 83 0.40 -13.33 -5.45
CA THR A 83 1.32 -12.87 -6.50
C THR A 83 1.67 -11.41 -6.30
N ALA A 84 2.97 -11.10 -6.29
CA ALA A 84 3.45 -9.72 -6.20
C ALA A 84 3.56 -9.08 -7.60
N TYR A 85 3.05 -7.86 -7.72
CA TYR A 85 3.12 -7.05 -8.93
C TYR A 85 3.85 -5.75 -8.66
N ARG A 86 4.65 -5.29 -9.64
CA ARG A 86 5.26 -3.96 -9.58
C ARG A 86 4.25 -2.96 -10.09
N THR A 87 4.01 -1.92 -9.30
CA THR A 87 3.02 -0.89 -9.58
C THR A 87 3.66 0.48 -9.42
N ALA A 88 3.76 1.22 -10.52
CA ALA A 88 4.30 2.58 -10.52
C ALA A 88 3.29 3.57 -9.95
N SER A 89 3.79 4.62 -9.30
CA SER A 89 2.98 5.78 -8.83
C SER A 89 2.14 6.42 -9.95
N THR A 90 2.63 6.35 -11.18
CA THR A 90 1.96 6.82 -12.41
C THR A 90 0.82 5.91 -12.89
N GLY A 91 0.63 4.73 -12.27
CA GLY A 91 -0.51 3.83 -12.50
C GLY A 91 -0.22 2.58 -13.34
N GLN A 92 0.99 2.43 -13.90
CA GLN A 92 1.37 1.22 -14.62
C GLN A 92 1.57 0.06 -13.63
N CYS A 93 0.93 -1.07 -13.88
CA CYS A 93 1.01 -2.27 -13.05
C CYS A 93 1.41 -3.48 -13.91
N THR A 94 2.24 -4.37 -13.37
CA THR A 94 2.65 -5.62 -14.06
C THR A 94 1.63 -6.75 -13.93
N CYS A 95 0.44 -6.51 -13.37
CA CYS A 95 -0.64 -7.50 -13.41
C CYS A 95 -1.23 -7.63 -14.82
N VAL A 96 -1.99 -8.70 -15.10
CA VAL A 96 -2.58 -8.94 -16.43
C VAL A 96 -3.37 -7.73 -16.93
N ALA A 97 -4.25 -7.15 -16.10
CA ALA A 97 -5.01 -5.97 -16.50
C ALA A 97 -4.11 -4.77 -16.84
N GLY A 98 -3.10 -4.49 -16.00
CA GLY A 98 -2.17 -3.39 -16.22
C GLY A 98 -1.26 -3.59 -17.43
N ALA A 99 -0.83 -4.83 -17.70
CA ALA A 99 -0.07 -5.19 -18.90
C ALA A 99 -0.87 -4.94 -20.19
N HIS A 100 -2.20 -5.03 -20.13
CA HIS A 100 -3.10 -4.66 -21.21
C HIS A 100 -3.58 -3.18 -21.15
N GLY A 101 -2.93 -2.34 -20.35
CA GLY A 101 -3.27 -0.91 -20.23
C GLY A 101 -4.60 -0.61 -19.55
N LYS A 102 -5.21 -1.60 -18.86
CA LYS A 102 -6.49 -1.44 -18.18
C LYS A 102 -6.31 -1.01 -16.71
N PRO A 103 -7.26 -0.25 -16.13
CA PRO A 103 -7.27 0.02 -14.70
C PRO A 103 -7.29 -1.26 -13.86
N CYS A 104 -6.62 -1.25 -12.71
CA CYS A 104 -6.62 -2.34 -11.75
C CYS A 104 -6.55 -1.81 -10.31
N HIS A 105 -7.01 -2.61 -9.34
CA HIS A 105 -7.04 -2.21 -7.93
C HIS A 105 -5.63 -1.95 -7.36
N HIS A 106 -4.59 -2.61 -7.87
CA HIS A 106 -3.20 -2.32 -7.47
C HIS A 106 -2.81 -0.87 -7.78
N ALA A 107 -3.15 -0.39 -8.99
CA ALA A 107 -2.88 0.98 -9.40
C ALA A 107 -3.72 1.99 -8.58
N ALA A 108 -4.97 1.65 -8.26
CA ALA A 108 -5.80 2.47 -7.37
C ALA A 108 -5.18 2.59 -5.96
N ALA A 109 -4.74 1.47 -5.38
CA ALA A 109 -4.08 1.45 -4.07
C ALA A 109 -2.81 2.30 -4.05
N VAL A 110 -1.96 2.18 -5.08
CA VAL A 110 -0.75 3.00 -5.20
C VAL A 110 -1.08 4.48 -5.36
N ARG A 111 -2.09 4.85 -6.17
CA ARG A 111 -2.53 6.25 -6.31
C ARG A 111 -2.99 6.85 -4.98
N LEU A 112 -3.68 6.09 -4.15
CA LEU A 112 -4.11 6.54 -2.81
C LEU A 112 -2.93 6.79 -1.87
N VAL A 113 -1.88 5.99 -1.98
CA VAL A 113 -0.72 6.07 -1.08
C VAL A 113 0.30 7.11 -1.54
N ALA A 114 0.52 7.24 -2.84
CA ALA A 114 1.49 8.14 -3.43
C ALA A 114 1.03 9.61 -3.54
N ALA A 115 -0.26 9.87 -3.29
CA ALA A 115 -0.87 11.20 -3.28
C ALA A 115 -0.69 11.98 -1.96
#